data_AF-A0A8H5Q5F9-F1
#
_entry.id   AF-A0A8H5Q5F9-F1
#
_cell.length_a   1.000
_cell.length_b   1.000
_cell.length_c   1.000
_cell.angle_alpha   90.00
_cell.angle_beta   90.00
_cell.angle_gamma   90.00
#
_symmetry.space_group_name_H-M   'P 1'
#
loop_
_entity.id
_entity.type
_entity.pdbx_description
1 polymer ?
#
loop_
_entity_poly.entity_id
_entity_poly.type
_entity_poly.pdbx_seq_one_letter_code
_entity_poly.pdbx_strand_id
1 'polypeptide(L)'
;MLDHFTVIGPNGSHDCLVLELVGPNVSDVILNHCSDGRLPSPAARSISRQVLQGLDYLTSNDIGHGDLRTRNIALEIPGLHLLSEGDLIARLGEPEMGSVTRQDGKPLSSNIPTHLVRPSSFRNKDVQTLLSVPSIKIIDFGEAFFNYDAPKTLHTPLPVRAPEIVFGDHLNNQVDLWSAGCLIFELVTGQPPFDVVMLTSPMLVQQMIELIDDDLPSRWHLKWQEMRSKASDEEDTWTLQSWMEEIYFDKGKHPEFTRDEVRAAAKLIARLMKFEPSLRTSPTDILAEPWLQ
;
A
#
# COMPACT_ATOMS: atom_id res chain seq x y z
N MET A 1 9.85 15.17 -9.36
CA MET A 1 9.39 15.35 -10.75
C MET A 1 10.53 15.90 -11.57
N LEU A 2 10.81 15.33 -12.74
CA LEU A 2 11.93 15.74 -13.60
C LEU A 2 11.50 16.75 -14.66
N ASP A 3 10.31 16.59 -15.22
CA ASP A 3 9.73 17.48 -16.21
C ASP A 3 8.19 17.30 -16.29
N HIS A 4 7.50 18.20 -16.97
CA HIS A 4 6.09 18.08 -17.31
C HIS A 4 5.81 18.78 -18.65
N PHE A 5 4.96 18.19 -19.49
CA PHE A 5 4.58 18.76 -20.78
C PHE A 5 3.20 18.26 -21.20
N THR A 6 2.63 18.89 -22.23
CA THR A 6 1.32 18.51 -22.78
C THR A 6 1.48 18.01 -24.22
N VAL A 7 0.87 16.86 -24.52
CA VAL A 7 0.81 16.28 -25.87
C VAL A 7 -0.58 16.47 -26.44
N ILE A 8 -0.65 17.06 -27.64
CA ILE A 8 -1.91 17.18 -28.39
C ILE A 8 -1.97 16.03 -29.39
N GLY A 9 -2.89 15.11 -29.17
CA GLY A 9 -3.11 13.94 -30.00
C GLY A 9 -4.51 13.91 -30.65
N PRO A 10 -4.79 12.87 -31.45
CA PRO A 10 -6.10 12.74 -32.12
C PRO A 10 -7.28 12.54 -31.13
N ASN A 11 -6.99 12.21 -29.87
CA ASN A 11 -7.98 12.00 -28.82
C ASN A 11 -8.09 13.18 -27.83
N GLY A 12 -7.36 14.28 -28.06
CA GLY A 12 -7.39 15.47 -27.23
C GLY A 12 -6.01 15.87 -26.70
N SER A 13 -6.04 16.66 -25.62
CA SER A 13 -4.86 17.14 -24.93
C SER A 13 -4.56 16.22 -23.74
N HIS A 14 -3.29 15.81 -23.59
CA HIS A 14 -2.85 14.90 -22.56
C HIS A 14 -1.67 15.51 -21.80
N ASP A 15 -1.84 15.74 -20.49
CA ASP A 15 -0.75 16.17 -19.63
C ASP A 15 0.14 14.97 -19.28
N CYS A 16 1.45 15.19 -19.35
CA CYS A 16 2.48 14.17 -19.19
C CYS A 16 3.45 14.61 -18.10
N LEU A 17 3.71 13.70 -17.16
CA LEU A 17 4.68 13.88 -16.10
C LEU A 17 5.91 13.01 -16.40
N VAL A 18 7.09 13.60 -16.31
CA VAL A 18 8.36 12.88 -16.41
C VAL A 18 8.88 12.66 -15.00
N LEU A 19 8.95 11.39 -14.63
CA LEU A 19 9.39 10.94 -13.31
C LEU A 19 10.64 10.07 -13.45
N GLU A 20 11.35 9.90 -12.34
CA GLU A 20 12.41 8.90 -12.25
C GLU A 20 11.81 7.51 -12.49
N LEU A 21 12.48 6.69 -13.28
CA LEU A 21 12.11 5.29 -13.46
C LEU A 21 12.39 4.53 -12.14
N VAL A 22 11.40 3.77 -11.67
CA VAL A 22 11.50 2.92 -10.48
C VAL A 22 11.32 1.46 -10.85
N GLY A 23 11.69 0.56 -9.94
CA GLY A 23 11.50 -0.87 -10.09
C GLY A 23 10.06 -1.32 -9.78
N PRO A 24 9.86 -2.62 -9.58
CA PRO A 24 8.52 -3.18 -9.37
C PRO A 24 7.95 -2.69 -8.03
N ASN A 25 6.62 -2.59 -7.95
CA ASN A 25 5.95 -2.32 -6.69
C ASN A 25 5.95 -3.55 -5.78
N VAL A 26 5.89 -3.31 -4.47
CA VAL A 26 6.01 -4.36 -3.44
C VAL A 26 4.86 -5.38 -3.55
N SER A 27 3.65 -4.94 -3.90
CA SER A 27 2.50 -5.84 -4.09
C SER A 27 2.77 -6.88 -5.20
N ASP A 28 3.29 -6.45 -6.36
CA ASP A 28 3.62 -7.35 -7.46
C ASP A 28 4.80 -8.28 -7.11
N VAL A 29 5.74 -7.79 -6.32
CA VAL A 29 6.87 -8.60 -5.82
C VAL A 29 6.36 -9.74 -4.93
N ILE A 30 5.46 -9.44 -3.99
CA ILE A 30 4.87 -10.44 -3.11
C ILE A 30 4.09 -11.47 -3.94
N LEU A 31 3.20 -11.01 -4.82
CA LEU A 31 2.30 -11.88 -5.59
C LEU A 31 3.04 -12.82 -6.54
N ASN A 32 4.08 -12.32 -7.23
CA ASN A 32 4.71 -13.07 -8.32
C ASN A 32 6.00 -13.79 -7.90
N HIS A 33 6.64 -13.40 -6.80
CA HIS A 33 7.97 -13.89 -6.43
C HIS A 33 8.07 -14.49 -5.02
N CYS A 34 7.04 -14.37 -4.19
CA CYS A 34 7.04 -14.91 -2.83
C CYS A 34 6.04 -16.08 -2.73
N SER A 35 6.54 -17.32 -2.67
CA SER A 35 5.70 -18.53 -2.64
C SER A 35 4.68 -18.55 -1.50
N ASP A 36 5.04 -17.98 -0.36
CA ASP A 36 4.24 -18.00 0.87
C ASP A 36 3.40 -16.72 1.02
N GLY A 37 3.42 -15.85 -0.01
CA GLY A 37 2.77 -14.55 -0.05
C GLY A 37 3.38 -13.52 0.91
N ARG A 38 4.63 -13.72 1.35
CA ARG A 38 5.31 -12.87 2.35
C ARG A 38 6.70 -12.47 1.90
N LEU A 39 7.11 -11.26 2.27
CA LEU A 39 8.50 -10.86 2.13
C LEU A 39 9.39 -11.55 3.18
N PRO A 40 10.68 -11.77 2.88
CA PRO A 40 11.67 -12.13 3.90
C PRO A 40 11.69 -11.11 5.04
N SER A 41 11.85 -11.57 6.28
CA SER A 41 11.73 -10.69 7.46
C SER A 41 12.67 -9.47 7.46
N PRO A 42 13.94 -9.55 7.00
CA PRO A 42 14.80 -8.37 6.92
C PRO A 42 14.30 -7.33 5.90
N ALA A 43 13.76 -7.79 4.77
CA ALA A 43 13.22 -6.92 3.74
C ALA A 43 11.95 -6.21 4.23
N ALA A 44 11.03 -6.94 4.87
CA ALA A 44 9.83 -6.37 5.46
C ALA A 44 10.15 -5.25 6.46
N ARG A 45 11.07 -5.49 7.42
CA ARG A 45 11.51 -4.46 8.39
C ARG A 45 12.13 -3.24 7.71
N SER A 46 13.04 -3.47 6.76
CA SER A 46 13.73 -2.37 6.07
C SER A 46 12.75 -1.50 5.27
N ILE A 47 11.77 -2.12 4.59
CA ILE A 47 10.73 -1.42 3.84
C ILE A 47 9.80 -0.66 4.80
N SER A 48 9.34 -1.29 5.90
CA SER A 48 8.53 -0.62 6.92
C SER A 48 9.21 0.64 7.46
N ARG A 49 10.51 0.54 7.80
CA ARG A 49 11.30 1.68 8.25
C ARG A 49 11.34 2.79 7.20
N GLN A 50 11.62 2.47 5.93
CA GLN A 50 11.72 3.49 4.88
C GLN A 50 10.37 4.13 4.54
N VAL A 51 9.26 3.38 4.60
CA VAL A 51 7.91 3.94 4.45
C VAL A 51 7.66 4.98 5.53
N LEU A 52 7.96 4.66 6.80
CA LEU A 52 7.81 5.59 7.92
C LEU A 52 8.72 6.81 7.79
N GLN A 53 9.94 6.66 7.27
CA GLN A 53 10.83 7.79 6.96
C GLN A 53 10.24 8.71 5.87
N GLY A 54 9.64 8.12 4.83
CA GLY A 54 8.93 8.87 3.80
C GLY A 54 7.72 9.62 4.37
N LEU A 55 6.94 8.97 5.24
CA LEU A 55 5.81 9.61 5.92
C LEU A 55 6.25 10.72 6.86
N ASP A 56 7.33 10.54 7.62
CA ASP A 56 7.88 11.60 8.48
C ASP A 56 8.16 12.88 7.69
N TYR A 57 8.73 12.73 6.49
CA TYR A 57 8.96 13.84 5.56
C TYR A 57 7.65 14.45 5.05
N LEU A 58 6.67 13.65 4.62
CA LEU A 58 5.37 14.15 4.13
C LEU A 58 4.59 14.88 5.23
N THR A 59 4.52 14.29 6.43
CA THR A 59 3.86 14.87 7.60
C THR A 59 4.50 16.20 7.99
N SER A 60 5.83 16.29 7.98
CA SER A 60 6.56 17.54 8.26
C SER A 60 6.30 18.66 7.24
N ASN A 61 5.74 18.33 6.08
CA ASN A 61 5.34 19.27 5.03
C ASN A 61 3.81 19.42 4.90
N ASP A 62 3.04 18.94 5.89
CA ASP A 62 1.57 18.97 5.87
C ASP A 62 0.92 18.28 4.66
N ILE A 63 1.57 17.25 4.13
CA ILE A 63 1.10 16.46 2.99
C ILE A 63 0.53 15.14 3.50
N GLY A 64 -0.70 14.83 3.12
CA GLY A 64 -1.25 13.48 3.13
C GLY A 64 -1.08 12.83 1.76
N HIS A 65 -0.59 11.60 1.70
CA HIS A 65 -0.51 10.77 0.50
C HIS A 65 -1.91 10.29 0.06
N GLY A 66 -2.77 9.89 1.01
CA GLY A 66 -4.18 9.58 0.74
C GLY A 66 -4.45 8.19 0.16
N ASP A 67 -3.48 7.53 -0.48
CA ASP A 67 -3.58 6.14 -0.92
C ASP A 67 -2.33 5.30 -0.58
N LEU A 68 -1.88 5.32 0.68
CA LEU A 68 -0.69 4.56 1.07
C LEU A 68 -0.98 3.05 1.14
N ARG A 69 -0.31 2.26 0.28
CA ARG A 69 -0.46 0.79 0.23
C ARG A 69 0.73 0.13 -0.46
N THR A 70 0.88 -1.20 -0.34
CA THR A 70 1.99 -1.98 -0.94
C THR A 70 2.14 -1.80 -2.45
N ARG A 71 1.05 -1.48 -3.16
CA ARG A 71 1.06 -1.16 -4.61
C ARG A 71 1.72 0.19 -4.94
N ASN A 72 1.71 1.12 -3.99
CA ASN A 72 2.26 2.47 -4.14
C ASN A 72 3.63 2.62 -3.46
N ILE A 73 4.25 1.49 -3.12
CA ILE A 73 5.66 1.40 -2.69
C ILE A 73 6.43 0.68 -3.80
N ALA A 74 7.41 1.37 -4.40
CA ALA A 74 8.26 0.81 -5.45
C ALA A 74 9.68 0.55 -4.94
N LEU A 75 10.27 -0.57 -5.35
CA LEU A 75 11.70 -0.84 -5.12
C LEU A 75 12.53 0.01 -6.10
N GLU A 76 13.59 0.65 -5.65
CA GLU A 76 14.55 1.31 -6.53
C GLU A 76 15.40 0.28 -7.27
N ILE A 77 15.81 0.60 -8.51
CA ILE A 77 16.74 -0.22 -9.28
C ILE A 77 18.17 0.27 -8.98
N PRO A 78 19.03 -0.53 -8.34
CA PRO A 78 20.39 -0.10 -8.01
C PRO A 78 21.19 0.28 -9.25
N GLY A 79 21.82 1.45 -9.21
CA GLY A 79 22.66 1.95 -10.29
C GLY A 79 21.89 2.26 -11.58
N LEU A 80 20.58 2.55 -11.51
CA LEU A 80 19.75 2.80 -12.69
C LEU A 80 20.34 3.85 -13.64
N HIS A 81 20.89 4.93 -13.10
CA HIS A 81 21.54 6.01 -13.86
C HIS A 81 22.79 5.55 -14.63
N LEU A 82 23.35 4.38 -14.31
CA LEU A 82 24.49 3.77 -15.00
C LEU A 82 24.06 2.78 -16.08
N LEU A 83 22.78 2.41 -16.14
CA LEU A 83 22.27 1.46 -17.11
C LEU A 83 21.93 2.17 -18.41
N SER A 84 22.43 1.63 -19.52
CA SER A 84 21.93 1.98 -20.84
C SER A 84 20.55 1.35 -21.08
N GLU A 85 19.82 1.83 -22.09
CA GLU A 85 18.58 1.19 -22.54
C GLU A 85 18.80 -0.28 -22.90
N GLY A 86 19.92 -0.61 -23.55
CA GLY A 86 20.30 -1.99 -23.88
C GLY A 86 20.52 -2.85 -22.63
N ASP A 87 21.08 -2.30 -21.55
CA ASP A 87 21.25 -3.04 -20.29
C ASP A 87 19.89 -3.33 -19.62
N LEU A 88 18.94 -2.38 -19.70
CA LEU A 88 17.59 -2.58 -19.20
C LEU A 88 16.85 -3.64 -20.00
N ILE A 89 16.93 -3.60 -21.33
CA ILE A 89 16.33 -4.62 -22.21
C ILE A 89 16.96 -5.99 -21.97
N ALA A 90 18.28 -6.08 -21.80
CA ALA A 90 18.95 -7.34 -21.48
C ALA A 90 18.53 -7.92 -20.10
N ARG A 91 18.10 -7.06 -19.17
CA ARG A 91 17.57 -7.47 -17.86
C ARG A 91 16.10 -7.90 -17.92
N LEU A 92 15.25 -7.10 -18.57
CA LEU A 92 13.79 -7.27 -18.60
C LEU A 92 13.31 -8.20 -19.72
N GLY A 93 14.14 -8.42 -20.73
CA GLY A 93 13.78 -9.08 -21.99
C GLY A 93 13.36 -8.08 -23.07
N GLU A 94 13.39 -8.53 -24.32
CA GLU A 94 12.89 -7.77 -25.46
C GLU A 94 11.37 -7.51 -25.30
N PRO A 95 10.87 -6.32 -25.65
CA PRO A 95 9.45 -6.02 -25.58
C PRO A 95 8.61 -6.99 -26.41
N GLU A 96 7.69 -7.68 -25.76
CA GLU A 96 6.73 -8.55 -26.45
C GLU A 96 5.58 -7.71 -26.99
N MET A 97 5.41 -7.71 -28.32
CA MET A 97 4.38 -6.93 -29.02
C MET A 97 3.31 -7.83 -29.63
N GLY A 98 2.05 -7.42 -29.49
CA GLY A 98 0.90 -8.04 -30.15
C GLY A 98 0.19 -7.06 -31.09
N SER A 99 -0.17 -7.50 -32.30
CA SER A 99 -0.94 -6.67 -33.24
C SER A 99 -2.38 -6.51 -32.78
N VAL A 100 -2.92 -5.29 -32.87
CA VAL A 100 -4.34 -5.03 -32.61
C VAL A 100 -5.13 -5.26 -33.90
N THR A 101 -6.18 -6.06 -33.82
CA THR A 101 -7.10 -6.32 -34.94
C THR A 101 -8.54 -6.19 -34.49
N ARG A 102 -9.41 -5.68 -35.36
CA ARG A 102 -10.84 -5.66 -35.10
C ARG A 102 -11.43 -7.06 -35.25
N GLN A 103 -12.37 -7.41 -34.37
CA GLN A 103 -13.09 -8.69 -34.46
C GLN A 103 -13.94 -8.80 -35.74
N ASP A 104 -14.39 -7.66 -36.30
CA ASP A 104 -15.16 -7.61 -37.55
C ASP A 104 -14.28 -7.60 -38.82
N GLY A 105 -12.96 -7.74 -38.68
CA GLY A 105 -12.00 -7.77 -39.79
C GLY A 105 -11.82 -6.44 -40.54
N LYS A 106 -12.45 -5.35 -40.09
CA LYS A 106 -12.28 -4.04 -40.72
C LYS A 106 -10.95 -3.39 -40.35
N PRO A 107 -10.49 -2.36 -41.09
CA PRO A 107 -9.33 -1.58 -40.71
C PRO A 107 -9.52 -0.85 -39.37
N LEU A 108 -8.43 -0.71 -38.62
CA LEU A 108 -8.39 0.16 -37.43
C LEU A 108 -8.58 1.62 -37.84
N SER A 109 -9.26 2.39 -37.00
CA SER A 109 -9.27 3.84 -37.15
C SER A 109 -7.92 4.42 -36.72
N SER A 110 -7.61 5.64 -37.18
CA SER A 110 -6.37 6.36 -36.86
C SER A 110 -6.12 6.58 -35.36
N ASN A 111 -7.15 6.43 -34.54
CA ASN A 111 -7.13 6.75 -33.12
C ASN A 111 -6.86 5.53 -32.24
N ILE A 112 -6.73 4.34 -32.85
CA ILE A 112 -6.49 3.08 -32.15
C ILE A 112 -5.03 2.66 -32.40
N PRO A 113 -4.26 2.35 -31.34
CA PRO A 113 -2.91 1.81 -31.49
C PRO A 113 -2.90 0.53 -32.34
N THR A 114 -1.90 0.41 -33.21
CA THR A 114 -1.75 -0.77 -34.08
C THR A 114 -1.15 -1.97 -33.36
N HIS A 115 -0.50 -1.75 -32.23
CA HIS A 115 0.15 -2.78 -31.42
C HIS A 115 -0.06 -2.51 -29.93
N LEU A 116 -0.04 -3.57 -29.14
CA LEU A 116 0.06 -3.54 -27.69
C LEU A 116 1.41 -4.09 -27.27
N VAL A 117 2.00 -3.51 -26.22
CA VAL A 117 3.21 -4.01 -25.60
C VAL A 117 2.81 -4.72 -24.31
N ARG A 118 3.23 -5.97 -24.13
CA ARG A 118 2.98 -6.71 -22.89
C ARG A 118 3.84 -6.09 -21.76
N PRO A 119 3.31 -5.96 -20.54
CA PRO A 119 4.12 -5.53 -19.40
C PRO A 119 5.31 -6.46 -19.18
N SER A 120 6.51 -5.88 -19.06
CA SER A 120 7.72 -6.61 -18.66
C SER A 120 7.65 -7.01 -17.18
N SER A 121 8.37 -8.06 -16.81
CA SER A 121 8.48 -8.51 -15.42
C SER A 121 9.93 -8.76 -15.04
N PHE A 122 10.31 -8.43 -13.81
CA PHE A 122 11.63 -8.73 -13.30
C PHE A 122 11.79 -10.24 -13.11
N ARG A 123 12.98 -10.77 -13.41
CA ARG A 123 13.26 -12.19 -13.16
C ARG A 123 13.46 -12.41 -11.67
N ASN A 124 13.21 -13.64 -11.20
CA ASN A 124 13.38 -14.00 -9.78
C ASN A 124 14.74 -13.57 -9.20
N LYS A 125 15.84 -13.80 -9.91
CA LYS A 125 17.18 -13.41 -9.45
C LYS A 125 17.34 -11.89 -9.26
N ASP A 126 16.70 -11.10 -10.12
CA ASP A 126 16.79 -9.65 -10.07
C ASP A 126 15.99 -9.15 -8.86
N VAL A 127 14.78 -9.69 -8.63
CA VAL A 127 13.96 -9.40 -7.45
C VAL A 127 14.65 -9.79 -6.14
N GLN A 128 15.29 -10.97 -6.08
CA GLN A 128 16.05 -11.39 -4.88
C GLN A 128 17.21 -10.43 -4.59
N THR A 129 17.84 -9.88 -5.63
CA THR A 129 18.88 -8.86 -5.46
C THR A 129 18.28 -7.58 -4.87
N LEU A 130 17.14 -7.11 -5.38
CA LEU A 130 16.44 -5.93 -4.86
C LEU A 130 16.01 -6.11 -3.39
N LEU A 131 15.56 -7.31 -3.01
CA LEU A 131 15.12 -7.59 -1.64
C LEU A 131 16.27 -7.81 -0.64
N SER A 132 17.50 -8.06 -1.11
CA SER A 132 18.64 -8.28 -0.21
C SER A 132 19.02 -7.03 0.58
N VAL A 133 18.92 -5.86 -0.04
CA VAL A 133 19.13 -4.53 0.56
C VAL A 133 18.13 -3.58 -0.10
N PRO A 134 16.84 -3.62 0.28
CA PRO A 134 15.81 -2.88 -0.43
C PRO A 134 15.99 -1.38 -0.18
N SER A 135 15.89 -0.61 -1.26
CA SER A 135 15.67 0.83 -1.25
C SER A 135 14.30 1.08 -1.87
N ILE A 136 13.46 1.91 -1.26
CA ILE A 136 12.09 2.16 -1.76
C ILE A 136 11.83 3.63 -2.05
N LYS A 137 10.84 3.86 -2.90
CA LYS A 137 10.17 5.16 -3.03
C LYS A 137 8.67 4.99 -2.83
N ILE A 138 8.06 5.95 -2.14
CA ILE A 138 6.61 6.16 -2.17
C ILE A 138 6.29 6.80 -3.52
N ILE A 139 5.34 6.21 -4.25
CA ILE A 139 4.93 6.63 -5.60
C ILE A 139 3.43 6.87 -5.64
N ASP A 140 2.95 7.44 -6.75
CA ASP A 140 1.53 7.65 -7.04
C ASP A 140 0.83 8.63 -6.07
N PHE A 141 1.18 9.90 -6.21
CA PHE A 141 0.58 11.02 -5.46
C PHE A 141 -0.75 11.51 -6.07
N GLY A 142 -1.48 10.65 -6.81
CA GLY A 142 -2.74 11.03 -7.47
C GLY A 142 -3.88 11.39 -6.51
N GLU A 143 -3.84 10.85 -5.29
CA GLU A 143 -4.80 11.12 -4.20
C GLU A 143 -4.21 12.02 -3.10
N ALA A 144 -3.00 12.56 -3.31
CA ALA A 144 -2.31 13.35 -2.31
C ALA A 144 -2.93 14.73 -2.13
N PHE A 145 -2.86 15.25 -0.92
CA PHE A 145 -3.47 16.52 -0.54
C PHE A 145 -2.64 17.25 0.51
N PHE A 146 -2.82 18.56 0.60
CA PHE A 146 -2.29 19.34 1.71
C PHE A 146 -3.34 19.43 2.82
N ASN A 147 -2.92 19.45 4.09
CA ASN A 147 -3.83 19.54 5.24
C ASN A 147 -4.78 20.76 5.17
N TYR A 148 -4.32 21.88 4.60
CA TYR A 148 -5.14 23.10 4.46
C TYR A 148 -6.22 23.00 3.37
N ASP A 149 -6.15 22.00 2.48
CA ASP A 149 -7.08 21.75 1.39
C ASP A 149 -7.42 20.26 1.32
N ALA A 150 -7.71 19.68 2.48
CA ALA A 150 -8.04 18.27 2.59
C ALA A 150 -9.38 17.96 1.88
N PRO A 151 -9.47 16.87 1.11
CA PRO A 151 -10.69 16.49 0.42
C PRO A 151 -11.75 16.02 1.41
N LYS A 152 -13.01 15.96 0.96
CA LYS A 152 -14.12 15.43 1.78
C LYS A 152 -14.09 13.92 1.94
N THR A 153 -13.41 13.22 1.04
CA THR A 153 -13.29 11.76 0.99
C THR A 153 -12.04 11.40 0.21
N LEU A 154 -11.53 10.19 0.43
CA LEU A 154 -10.43 9.59 -0.33
C LEU A 154 -10.89 8.27 -0.94
N HIS A 155 -10.24 7.85 -2.02
CA HIS A 155 -10.56 6.60 -2.72
C HIS A 155 -9.73 5.40 -2.25
N THR A 156 -8.95 5.56 -1.17
CA THR A 156 -8.18 4.51 -0.50
C THR A 156 -8.99 3.22 -0.37
N PRO A 157 -8.53 2.05 -0.84
CA PRO A 157 -9.31 0.81 -0.79
C PRO A 157 -9.71 0.40 0.63
N LEU A 158 -10.92 -0.17 0.76
CA LEU A 158 -11.51 -0.49 2.07
C LEU A 158 -10.57 -1.24 3.06
N PRO A 159 -9.80 -2.27 2.66
CA PRO A 159 -8.98 -3.03 3.60
C PRO A 159 -7.80 -2.26 4.22
N VAL A 160 -7.52 -1.05 3.75
CA VAL A 160 -6.44 -0.18 4.27
C VAL A 160 -6.93 1.24 4.56
N ARG A 161 -8.25 1.45 4.49
CA ARG A 161 -8.90 2.76 4.64
C ARG A 161 -8.99 3.13 6.12
N ALA A 162 -8.55 4.35 6.45
CA ALA A 162 -8.66 4.90 7.80
C ALA A 162 -10.12 5.09 8.24
N PRO A 163 -10.44 4.90 9.53
CA PRO A 163 -11.81 4.94 10.04
C PRO A 163 -12.47 6.32 9.85
N GLU A 164 -11.73 7.42 9.99
CA GLU A 164 -12.24 8.78 9.76
C GLU A 164 -12.78 8.99 8.35
N ILE A 165 -12.23 8.29 7.35
CA ILE A 165 -12.75 8.32 5.97
C ILE A 165 -14.12 7.61 5.91
N VAL A 166 -14.25 6.46 6.60
CA VAL A 166 -15.51 5.70 6.68
C VAL A 166 -16.58 6.49 7.46
N PHE A 167 -16.16 7.14 8.54
CA PHE A 167 -17.01 7.99 9.37
C PHE A 167 -17.28 9.37 8.76
N GLY A 168 -16.60 9.75 7.68
CA GLY A 168 -16.79 11.04 7.00
C GLY A 168 -16.42 12.21 7.92
N ASP A 169 -15.40 12.01 8.74
CA ASP A 169 -14.86 12.99 9.66
C ASP A 169 -13.78 13.85 8.98
N HIS A 170 -13.25 14.85 9.68
CA HIS A 170 -12.19 15.70 9.16
C HIS A 170 -10.94 14.88 8.83
N LEU A 171 -10.41 15.09 7.62
CA LEU A 171 -9.22 14.40 7.13
C LEU A 171 -7.99 15.29 7.25
N ASN A 172 -6.87 14.67 7.61
CA ASN A 172 -5.53 15.23 7.55
C ASN A 172 -4.54 14.10 7.22
N ASN A 173 -3.25 14.41 7.16
CA ASN A 173 -2.17 13.46 6.89
C ASN A 173 -2.10 12.26 7.87
N GLN A 174 -2.82 12.27 9.00
CA GLN A 174 -2.86 11.12 9.92
C GLN A 174 -3.55 9.90 9.30
N VAL A 175 -4.34 10.06 8.22
CA VAL A 175 -4.93 8.93 7.47
C VAL A 175 -3.86 7.96 7.01
N ASP A 176 -2.67 8.46 6.64
CA ASP A 176 -1.58 7.63 6.14
C ASP A 176 -0.89 6.83 7.25
N LEU A 177 -0.96 7.27 8.51
CA LEU A 177 -0.45 6.49 9.64
C LEU A 177 -1.28 5.23 9.85
N TRP A 178 -2.60 5.31 9.70
CA TRP A 178 -3.46 4.14 9.73
C TRP A 178 -3.11 3.18 8.59
N SER A 179 -3.05 3.71 7.37
CA SER A 179 -2.70 2.92 6.18
C SER A 179 -1.29 2.32 6.28
N ALA A 180 -0.33 3.00 6.94
CA ALA A 180 0.98 2.45 7.25
C ALA A 180 0.91 1.29 8.23
N GLY A 181 0.05 1.37 9.25
CA GLY A 181 -0.24 0.23 10.15
C GLY A 181 -0.74 -0.98 9.37
N CYS A 182 -1.71 -0.79 8.47
CA CYS A 182 -2.21 -1.86 7.60
C CYS A 182 -1.12 -2.41 6.64
N LEU A 183 -0.30 -1.53 6.07
CA LEU A 183 0.80 -1.90 5.20
C LEU A 183 1.83 -2.75 5.94
N ILE A 184 2.26 -2.33 7.14
CA ILE A 184 3.22 -3.07 7.97
C ILE A 184 2.64 -4.43 8.36
N PHE A 185 1.35 -4.48 8.72
CA PHE A 185 0.65 -5.74 8.95
C PHE A 185 0.76 -6.66 7.73
N GLU A 186 0.43 -6.16 6.53
CA GLU A 186 0.48 -6.93 5.28
C GLU A 186 1.89 -7.43 4.95
N LEU A 187 2.92 -6.61 5.16
CA LEU A 187 4.31 -7.02 4.94
C LEU A 187 4.75 -8.15 5.90
N VAL A 188 4.24 -8.17 7.12
CA VAL A 188 4.54 -9.20 8.12
C VAL A 188 3.72 -10.46 7.86
N THR A 189 2.41 -10.34 7.67
CA THR A 189 1.49 -11.51 7.65
C THR A 189 1.22 -12.05 6.26
N GLY A 190 1.54 -11.28 5.21
CA GLY A 190 1.27 -11.59 3.80
C GLY A 190 -0.15 -11.33 3.34
N GLN A 191 -0.99 -10.72 4.18
CA GLN A 191 -2.37 -10.35 3.87
C GLN A 191 -2.79 -9.10 4.65
N PRO A 192 -3.74 -8.29 4.16
CA PRO A 192 -4.19 -7.10 4.87
C PRO A 192 -4.87 -7.46 6.21
N PRO A 193 -4.97 -6.49 7.14
CA PRO A 193 -5.56 -6.71 8.46
C PRO A 193 -7.09 -6.81 8.49
N PHE A 194 -7.77 -6.69 7.35
CA PHE A 194 -9.22 -6.79 7.27
C PHE A 194 -9.60 -7.65 6.07
N ASP A 195 -10.66 -8.44 6.21
CA ASP A 195 -11.14 -9.35 5.16
C ASP A 195 -11.54 -8.55 3.91
N VAL A 196 -11.20 -9.08 2.74
CA VAL A 196 -11.46 -8.45 1.44
C VAL A 196 -12.70 -9.01 0.74
N VAL A 197 -13.24 -10.15 1.20
CA VAL A 197 -14.36 -10.83 0.55
C VAL A 197 -15.69 -10.15 0.90
N MET A 198 -16.34 -9.56 -0.12
CA MET A 198 -17.63 -8.87 0.04
C MET A 198 -17.65 -7.80 1.15
N LEU A 199 -16.48 -7.19 1.42
CA LEU A 199 -16.30 -6.24 2.52
C LEU A 199 -17.20 -5.01 2.33
N THR A 200 -18.02 -4.73 3.35
CA THR A 200 -18.84 -3.51 3.45
C THR A 200 -18.29 -2.58 4.54
N SER A 201 -18.65 -1.30 4.52
CA SER A 201 -18.23 -0.36 5.58
C SER A 201 -18.61 -0.81 7.00
N PRO A 202 -19.83 -1.33 7.28
CA PRO A 202 -20.17 -1.83 8.61
C PRO A 202 -19.31 -3.04 9.03
N MET A 203 -19.06 -3.99 8.12
CA MET A 203 -18.19 -5.15 8.39
C MET A 203 -16.75 -4.71 8.66
N LEU A 204 -16.24 -3.75 7.89
CA LEU A 204 -14.91 -3.19 8.12
C LEU A 204 -14.81 -2.54 9.50
N VAL A 205 -15.77 -1.69 9.87
CA VAL A 205 -15.77 -1.04 11.19
C VAL A 205 -15.88 -2.06 12.32
N GLN A 206 -16.70 -3.11 12.15
CA GLN A 206 -16.78 -4.20 13.12
C GLN A 206 -15.42 -4.89 13.31
N GLN A 207 -14.75 -5.28 12.21
CA GLN A 207 -13.42 -5.89 12.26
C GLN A 207 -12.38 -4.94 12.88
N MET A 208 -12.46 -3.63 12.61
CA MET A 208 -11.59 -2.64 13.26
C MET A 208 -11.78 -2.64 14.78
N ILE A 209 -13.02 -2.66 15.27
CA ILE A 209 -13.34 -2.66 16.71
C ILE A 209 -12.87 -3.95 17.37
N GLU A 210 -13.05 -5.09 16.71
CA GLU A 210 -12.59 -6.38 17.23
C GLU A 210 -11.06 -6.43 17.31
N LEU A 211 -10.40 -5.98 16.24
CA LEU A 211 -8.96 -6.05 16.12
C LEU A 211 -8.23 -5.06 17.05
N ILE A 212 -8.77 -3.84 17.16
CA ILE A 212 -8.10 -2.71 17.83
C ILE A 212 -8.67 -2.55 19.22
N ASP A 213 -7.81 -2.74 20.22
CA ASP A 213 -8.09 -2.45 21.63
C ASP A 213 -8.07 -0.91 21.86
N ASP A 214 -9.11 -0.23 21.35
CA ASP A 214 -9.31 1.22 21.43
C ASP A 214 -10.80 1.57 21.33
N ASP A 215 -11.21 2.67 21.98
CA ASP A 215 -12.61 3.11 21.94
C ASP A 215 -12.88 4.01 20.72
N LEU A 216 -14.02 3.81 20.07
CA LEU A 216 -14.49 4.76 19.05
C LEU A 216 -14.66 6.16 19.68
N PRO A 217 -14.28 7.25 19.00
CA PRO A 217 -14.62 8.59 19.43
C PRO A 217 -16.13 8.79 19.62
N SER A 218 -16.53 9.54 20.64
CA SER A 218 -17.96 9.79 20.95
C SER A 218 -18.75 10.33 19.75
N ARG A 219 -18.10 11.15 18.92
CA ARG A 219 -18.69 11.72 17.69
C ARG A 219 -19.04 10.68 16.61
N TRP A 220 -18.44 9.49 16.65
CA TRP A 220 -18.70 8.42 15.67
C TRP A 220 -19.79 7.44 16.12
N HIS A 221 -20.18 7.45 17.40
CA HIS A 221 -21.09 6.45 17.97
C HIS A 221 -22.46 6.41 17.30
N LEU A 222 -23.07 7.58 17.02
CA LEU A 222 -24.39 7.62 16.37
C LEU A 222 -24.34 7.02 14.96
N LYS A 223 -23.33 7.41 14.18
CA LYS A 223 -23.13 6.87 12.81
C LYS A 223 -22.85 5.36 12.85
N TRP A 224 -22.11 4.90 13.86
CA TRP A 224 -21.86 3.47 14.04
C TRP A 224 -23.14 2.70 14.35
N GLN A 225 -24.00 3.21 15.24
CA GLN A 225 -25.30 2.60 15.53
C GLN A 225 -26.18 2.52 14.27
N GLU A 226 -26.18 3.56 13.44
CA GLU A 226 -26.88 3.56 12.14
C GLU A 226 -26.32 2.51 11.17
N MET A 227 -24.99 2.33 11.11
CA MET A 227 -24.34 1.32 10.28
C MET A 227 -24.72 -0.10 10.73
N ARG A 228 -24.67 -0.38 12.04
CA ARG A 228 -25.01 -1.68 12.63
C ARG A 228 -26.45 -2.10 12.41
N SER A 229 -27.39 -1.14 12.38
CA SER A 229 -28.81 -1.44 12.17
C SER A 229 -29.11 -2.15 10.83
N LYS A 230 -28.11 -2.25 9.94
CA LYS A 230 -28.18 -2.86 8.61
C LYS A 230 -27.31 -4.12 8.42
N ALA A 231 -26.60 -4.59 9.45
CA ALA A 231 -25.71 -5.75 9.38
C ALA A 231 -26.22 -6.90 10.26
N SER A 232 -26.06 -8.16 9.82
CA SER A 232 -26.40 -9.35 10.60
C SER A 232 -25.24 -9.77 11.50
N ASP A 233 -25.56 -10.21 12.72
CA ASP A 233 -24.61 -10.60 13.76
C ASP A 233 -23.97 -11.97 13.49
N GLU A 234 -22.64 -12.04 13.49
CA GLU A 234 -21.85 -13.21 13.91
C GLU A 234 -20.67 -12.70 14.77
N GLU A 235 -20.40 -13.38 15.88
CA GLU A 235 -19.49 -12.97 16.94
C GLU A 235 -18.34 -13.98 17.07
N ASP A 236 -17.09 -13.51 16.95
CA ASP A 236 -15.91 -14.10 17.58
C ASP A 236 -14.87 -12.97 17.81
N THR A 237 -14.44 -12.77 19.06
CA THR A 237 -13.58 -11.63 19.45
C THR A 237 -12.10 -12.02 19.50
N TRP A 238 -11.23 -11.31 18.78
CA TRP A 238 -9.78 -11.56 18.71
C TRP A 238 -8.97 -10.28 18.87
N THR A 239 -7.91 -10.28 19.68
CA THR A 239 -6.99 -9.12 19.77
C THR A 239 -6.03 -9.06 18.56
N LEU A 240 -5.52 -7.86 18.18
CA LEU A 240 -4.49 -7.69 17.14
C LEU A 240 -3.32 -8.65 17.29
N GLN A 241 -2.79 -8.80 18.51
CA GLN A 241 -1.68 -9.71 18.77
C GLN A 241 -2.07 -11.17 18.50
N SER A 242 -3.19 -11.63 19.07
CA SER A 242 -3.66 -13.01 18.92
C SER A 242 -3.90 -13.35 17.45
N TRP A 243 -4.51 -12.42 16.73
CA TRP A 243 -4.85 -12.59 15.32
C TRP A 243 -3.61 -12.57 14.41
N MET A 244 -2.65 -11.67 14.68
CA MET A 244 -1.35 -11.69 13.99
C MET A 244 -0.60 -13.00 14.24
N GLU A 245 -0.54 -13.48 15.49
CA GLU A 245 0.11 -14.76 15.81
C GLU A 245 -0.58 -15.94 15.10
N GLU A 246 -1.91 -15.98 15.07
CA GLU A 246 -2.67 -17.04 14.41
C GLU A 246 -2.43 -17.07 12.90
N ILE A 247 -2.59 -15.92 12.21
CA ILE A 247 -2.34 -15.80 10.78
C ILE A 247 -0.88 -16.10 10.44
N TYR A 248 0.05 -15.57 11.24
CA TYR A 248 1.47 -15.69 10.94
C TYR A 248 1.96 -17.13 11.07
N PHE A 249 1.53 -17.84 12.12
CA PHE A 249 1.95 -19.21 12.42
C PHE A 249 0.96 -20.30 11.96
N ASP A 250 0.03 -19.97 11.07
CA ASP A 250 -0.87 -20.96 10.46
C ASP A 250 -0.08 -22.11 9.80
N LYS A 251 -0.64 -23.33 9.87
CA LYS A 251 0.04 -24.63 9.72
C LYS A 251 0.62 -24.91 8.31
N GLY A 252 0.51 -23.97 7.38
CA GLY A 252 0.95 -24.11 5.99
C GLY A 252 2.14 -23.25 5.56
N LYS A 253 2.64 -22.33 6.41
CA LYS A 253 3.70 -21.36 6.02
C LYS A 253 4.96 -21.50 6.88
N HIS A 254 6.13 -21.22 6.30
CA HIS A 254 7.38 -21.18 7.05
C HIS A 254 7.51 -19.86 7.83
N PRO A 255 7.70 -19.89 9.16
CA PRO A 255 7.84 -18.66 9.94
C PRO A 255 9.23 -18.05 9.75
N GLU A 256 9.27 -16.81 9.24
CA GLU A 256 10.44 -15.94 9.07
C GLU A 256 10.66 -14.99 10.27
N PHE A 257 9.61 -14.74 11.06
CA PHE A 257 9.61 -13.96 12.30
C PHE A 257 9.34 -14.88 13.49
N THR A 258 10.02 -14.61 14.60
CA THR A 258 9.72 -15.22 15.90
C THR A 258 8.44 -14.62 16.50
N ARG A 259 7.83 -15.31 17.47
CA ARG A 259 6.63 -14.80 18.16
C ARG A 259 6.88 -13.45 18.82
N ASP A 260 8.06 -13.24 19.39
CA ASP A 260 8.39 -11.97 20.05
C ASP A 260 8.55 -10.82 19.03
N GLU A 261 9.07 -11.11 17.83
CA GLU A 261 9.12 -10.13 16.75
C GLU A 261 7.73 -9.82 16.18
N VAL A 262 6.84 -10.80 16.07
CA VAL A 262 5.43 -10.59 15.68
C VAL A 262 4.72 -9.73 16.73
N ARG A 263 4.94 -9.99 18.02
CA ARG A 263 4.40 -9.17 19.12
C ARG A 263 4.93 -7.74 19.10
N ALA A 264 6.22 -7.56 18.81
CA ALA A 264 6.80 -6.23 18.70
C ALA A 264 6.19 -5.45 17.51
N ALA A 265 6.01 -6.11 16.36
CA ALA A 265 5.30 -5.53 15.22
C ALA A 265 3.86 -5.16 15.58
N ALA A 266 3.12 -6.05 16.25
CA ALA A 266 1.74 -5.79 16.68
C ALA A 266 1.63 -4.57 17.61
N LYS A 267 2.55 -4.41 18.57
CA LYS A 267 2.60 -3.24 19.45
C LYS A 267 2.86 -1.94 18.69
N LEU A 268 3.73 -1.98 17.68
CA LEU A 268 4.00 -0.84 16.81
C LEU A 268 2.78 -0.48 15.96
N ILE A 269 2.14 -1.48 15.33
CA ILE A 269 0.93 -1.30 14.52
C ILE A 269 -0.21 -0.70 15.37
N ALA A 270 -0.41 -1.17 16.61
CA ALA A 270 -1.42 -0.63 17.53
C ALA A 270 -1.23 0.86 17.87
N ARG A 271 0.00 1.38 17.77
CA ARG A 271 0.30 2.82 17.98
C ARG A 271 0.02 3.68 16.75
N LEU A 272 0.07 3.08 15.56
CA LEU A 272 -0.31 3.70 14.29
C LEU A 272 -1.83 3.63 14.06
N MET A 273 -2.48 2.56 14.52
CA MET A 273 -3.90 2.30 14.32
C MET A 273 -4.70 2.67 15.58
N LYS A 274 -4.93 3.98 15.75
CA LYS A 274 -5.87 4.53 16.74
C LYS A 274 -7.09 5.11 16.07
N PHE A 275 -8.26 4.94 16.68
CA PHE A 275 -9.50 5.48 16.13
C PHE A 275 -9.48 7.00 16.13
N GLU A 276 -9.07 7.62 17.24
CA GLU A 276 -8.83 9.06 17.28
C GLU A 276 -7.53 9.41 16.51
N PRO A 277 -7.60 10.11 15.36
CA PRO A 277 -6.41 10.33 14.53
C PRO A 277 -5.31 11.12 15.26
N SER A 278 -5.70 12.01 16.18
CA SER A 278 -4.76 12.80 16.99
C SER A 278 -3.98 12.00 18.04
N LEU A 279 -4.40 10.76 18.35
CA LEU A 279 -3.70 9.87 19.28
C LEU A 279 -2.72 8.92 18.57
N ARG A 280 -2.69 8.91 17.22
CA ARG A 280 -1.73 8.10 16.47
C ARG A 280 -0.33 8.64 16.69
N THR A 281 0.59 7.73 17.00
CA THR A 281 1.99 8.06 17.28
C THR A 281 2.67 8.60 16.01
N SER A 282 3.49 9.64 16.15
CA SER A 282 4.22 10.25 15.04
C SER A 282 5.20 9.26 14.36
N PRO A 283 5.49 9.42 13.06
CA PRO A 283 6.51 8.61 12.38
C PRO A 283 7.87 8.65 13.08
N THR A 284 8.34 9.83 13.50
CA THR A 284 9.58 10.00 14.26
C THR A 284 9.63 9.12 15.51
N ASP A 285 8.56 9.10 16.32
CA ASP A 285 8.52 8.30 17.55
C ASP A 285 8.44 6.80 17.27
N ILE A 286 7.74 6.40 16.20
CA ILE A 286 7.68 4.99 15.78
C ILE A 286 9.05 4.52 15.28
N LEU A 287 9.77 5.34 14.52
CA LEU A 287 11.10 5.03 14.00
C LEU A 287 12.15 4.79 15.09
N ALA A 288 11.93 5.28 16.31
CA ALA A 288 12.79 5.03 17.45
C ALA A 288 12.64 3.61 18.04
N GLU A 289 11.61 2.86 17.65
CA GLU A 289 11.33 1.54 18.22
C GLU A 289 12.37 0.48 17.83
N PRO A 290 12.79 -0.40 18.77
CA PRO A 290 13.83 -1.40 18.52
C PRO A 290 13.53 -2.37 17.37
N TRP A 291 12.25 -2.64 17.08
CA TRP A 291 11.86 -3.53 15.99
C TRP A 291 12.25 -3.00 14.60
N LEU A 292 12.41 -1.68 14.47
CA LEU A 292 12.81 -1.00 13.24
C LEU A 292 14.32 -0.69 13.18
N GLN A 293 15.09 -0.93 14.26
CA GLN A 293 16.53 -0.67 14.30
C GLN A 293 17.37 -1.80 13.72
#